data_AF-A0A7C8CHB7-F1
#
_entry.id   AF-A0A7C8CHB7-F1
#
_cell.length_a   1.000
_cell.length_b   1.000
_cell.length_c   1.000
_cell.angle_alpha   90.00
_cell.angle_beta   90.00
_cell.angle_gamma   90.00
#
_symmetry.space_group_name_H-M   'P 1'
#
loop_
_entity.id
_entity.type
_entity.pdbx_description
1 polymer ?
#
loop_
_entity_poly.entity_id
_entity_poly.type
_entity_poly.pdbx_seq_one_letter_code
_entity_poly.pdbx_strand_id
1 'polypeptide(L)'
;MSALAQYDEWLRALDQRLRELEAEGHRSALLVTTDHGRGGGEGWSEHRWNVPGSERVWLFARGPGIAATGPVGTSEKTTLASVRPTVEEWLALEPVRGPLFGPPLTEILDRLQVGSESSSD
;
A
#
# COMPACT_ATOMS: atom_id res chain seq x y z
N MET A 1 2.64 21.94 -16.54
CA MET A 1 2.22 21.02 -15.47
C MET A 1 3.44 20.23 -15.04
N SER A 2 3.74 20.11 -13.74
CA SER A 2 4.88 19.33 -13.27
C SER A 2 4.59 17.83 -13.41
N ALA A 3 5.63 16.98 -13.43
CA ALA A 3 5.43 15.53 -13.46
C ALA A 3 4.59 15.05 -12.27
N LEU A 4 4.86 15.56 -11.05
CA LEU A 4 4.09 15.21 -9.85
C LEU A 4 2.60 15.58 -9.97
N ALA A 5 2.30 16.77 -10.49
CA ALA A 5 0.91 17.18 -10.71
C ALA A 5 0.21 16.27 -11.75
N GLN A 6 0.94 15.83 -12.78
CA GLN A 6 0.39 14.90 -13.77
C GLN A 6 0.07 13.52 -13.17
N TYR A 7 0.96 12.98 -12.33
CA TYR A 7 0.72 11.71 -11.63
C TYR A 7 -0.42 11.82 -10.62
N ASP A 8 -0.56 12.95 -9.91
CA ASP A 8 -1.69 13.19 -9.01
C ASP A 8 -3.02 13.14 -9.77
N GLU A 9 -3.10 13.78 -10.95
CA GLU A 9 -4.30 13.72 -11.78
C GLU A 9 -4.61 12.31 -12.30
N TRP A 10 -3.59 11.52 -12.63
CA TRP A 10 -3.80 10.12 -13.02
C TRP A 10 -4.28 9.26 -11.85
N LEU A 11 -3.73 9.46 -10.65
CA LEU A 11 -4.18 8.76 -9.45
C LEU A 11 -5.62 9.16 -9.09
N ARG A 12 -5.98 10.45 -9.24
CA ARG A 12 -7.36 10.94 -9.09
C ARG A 12 -8.30 10.27 -10.08
N ALA A 13 -7.94 10.20 -11.36
CA ALA A 13 -8.77 9.57 -12.39
C ALA A 13 -8.95 8.07 -12.15
N LEU A 14 -7.89 7.37 -11.73
CA LEU A 14 -7.96 5.96 -11.35
C LEU A 14 -8.85 5.75 -10.11
N ASP A 15 -8.65 6.57 -9.07
CA ASP A 15 -9.46 6.54 -7.85
C ASP A 15 -10.95 6.72 -8.16
N GLN A 16 -11.27 7.74 -8.97
CA GLN A 16 -12.63 8.02 -9.40
C GLN A 16 -13.24 6.84 -10.15
N ARG A 17 -12.50 6.24 -11.10
CA ARG A 17 -13.01 5.10 -11.86
C ARG A 17 -13.30 3.89 -10.98
N LEU A 18 -12.44 3.62 -10.00
CA LEU A 18 -12.67 2.55 -9.03
C LEU A 18 -13.91 2.85 -8.16
N ARG A 19 -14.13 4.10 -7.76
CA ARG A 19 -15.34 4.50 -7.01
C ARG A 19 -16.63 4.36 -7.82
N GLU A 20 -16.58 4.61 -9.12
CA GLU A 20 -17.72 4.35 -10.02
C GLU A 20 -18.05 2.85 -10.07
N LEU A 21 -17.04 1.99 -10.21
CA LEU A 21 -17.23 0.53 -10.15
C LEU A 21 -17.79 0.09 -8.79
N GLU A 22 -17.32 0.69 -7.70
CA GLU A 22 -17.86 0.45 -6.35
C GLU A 22 -19.35 0.83 -6.25
N ALA A 23 -19.75 1.97 -6.84
CA ALA A 23 -21.16 2.39 -6.92
C ALA A 23 -22.02 1.46 -7.80
N GLU A 24 -21.41 0.77 -8.76
CA GLU A 24 -22.04 -0.27 -9.59
C GLU A 24 -22.09 -1.65 -8.87
N GLY A 25 -21.58 -1.75 -7.64
CA GLY A 25 -21.64 -2.95 -6.80
C GLY A 25 -20.40 -3.84 -6.86
N HIS A 26 -19.32 -3.40 -7.53
CA HIS A 26 -18.05 -4.11 -7.51
C HIS A 26 -17.28 -3.84 -6.21
N ARG A 27 -16.40 -4.78 -5.82
CA ARG A 27 -15.46 -4.58 -4.71
C ARG A 27 -14.08 -4.27 -5.27
N SER A 28 -13.51 -3.13 -4.91
CA SER A 28 -12.13 -2.78 -5.24
C SER A 28 -11.36 -2.23 -4.05
N ALA A 29 -10.05 -2.37 -4.12
CA ALA A 29 -9.12 -1.62 -3.30
C ALA A 29 -8.02 -1.04 -4.20
N LEU A 30 -7.41 0.04 -3.73
CA LEU A 30 -6.32 0.71 -4.40
C LEU A 30 -5.12 0.73 -3.46
N LEU A 31 -4.02 0.09 -3.87
CA LEU A 31 -2.72 0.15 -3.22
C LEU A 31 -1.74 0.86 -4.17
N VAL A 32 -1.02 1.85 -3.68
CA VAL A 32 -0.06 2.65 -4.47
C VAL A 32 1.25 2.75 -3.69
N THR A 33 2.35 2.44 -4.37
CA THR A 33 3.70 2.54 -3.83
C THR A 33 4.71 2.78 -4.97
N THR A 34 5.99 2.87 -4.64
CA THR A 34 7.08 2.95 -5.60
C THR A 34 8.09 1.83 -5.34
N ASP A 35 8.85 1.47 -6.35
CA ASP A 35 9.97 0.53 -6.23
C ASP A 35 11.14 1.13 -5.42
N HIS A 36 11.38 2.43 -5.59
CA HIS A 36 12.39 3.18 -4.86
C HIS A 36 12.07 4.67 -4.77
N GLY A 37 12.90 5.39 -4.01
CA GLY A 37 12.90 6.84 -3.88
C GLY A 37 13.95 7.53 -4.76
N ARG A 38 14.45 8.67 -4.28
CA ARG A 38 15.47 9.53 -4.89
C ARG A 38 16.48 9.95 -3.83
N GLY A 39 17.69 10.31 -4.23
CA GLY A 39 18.71 10.80 -3.30
C GLY A 39 18.33 12.10 -2.61
N GLY A 40 18.97 12.41 -1.48
CA GLY A 40 18.83 13.72 -0.83
C GLY A 40 19.77 14.79 -1.41
N GLY A 41 19.39 16.07 -1.28
CA GLY A 41 20.27 17.20 -1.59
C GLY A 41 20.73 17.23 -3.05
N GLU A 42 22.04 17.36 -3.27
CA GLU A 42 22.65 17.38 -4.61
C GLU A 42 22.45 16.07 -5.38
N GLY A 43 22.22 14.95 -4.67
CA GLY A 43 21.97 13.63 -5.26
C GLY A 43 20.52 13.38 -5.67
N TRP A 44 19.66 14.40 -5.68
CA TRP A 44 18.22 14.22 -5.94
C TRP A 44 17.87 13.54 -7.26
N SER A 45 18.68 13.67 -8.31
CA SER A 45 18.45 12.95 -9.58
C SER A 45 18.87 11.48 -9.56
N GLU A 46 19.62 11.05 -8.55
CA GLU A 46 20.17 9.69 -8.44
C GLU A 46 19.26 8.78 -7.61
N HIS A 47 19.37 7.46 -7.84
CA HIS A 47 18.52 6.45 -7.19
C HIS A 47 19.19 5.07 -7.10
N ARG A 48 20.52 5.01 -7.10
CA ARG A 48 21.27 3.75 -6.96
C ARG A 48 21.25 3.26 -5.51
N TRP A 49 21.49 1.97 -5.30
CA TRP A 49 21.47 1.31 -3.98
C TRP A 49 22.33 2.00 -2.90
N ASN A 50 23.39 2.71 -3.28
CA ASN A 50 24.31 3.40 -2.38
C ASN A 50 24.00 4.89 -2.21
N VAL A 51 22.89 5.39 -2.77
CA VAL A 51 22.49 6.80 -2.70
C VAL A 51 21.56 6.99 -1.49
N PRO A 52 21.97 7.75 -0.45
CA PRO A 52 21.15 7.95 0.73
C PRO A 52 19.82 8.62 0.41
N GLY A 53 18.73 8.04 0.92
CA GLY A 53 17.35 8.50 0.69
C GLY A 53 16.64 7.75 -0.44
N SER A 54 17.38 7.14 -1.37
CA SER A 54 16.78 6.38 -2.48
C SER A 54 16.08 5.10 -2.02
N GLU A 55 16.38 4.61 -0.82
CA GLU A 55 15.73 3.46 -0.19
C GLU A 55 14.33 3.77 0.36
N ARG A 56 13.94 5.04 0.46
CA ARG A 56 12.71 5.47 1.12
C ARG A 56 11.53 5.39 0.14
N VAL A 57 10.55 4.59 0.49
CA VAL A 57 9.28 4.43 -0.22
C VAL A 57 8.11 4.73 0.70
N TRP A 58 6.91 4.78 0.13
CA TRP A 58 5.65 5.00 0.85
C TRP A 58 4.59 4.03 0.34
N LEU A 59 3.55 3.80 1.13
CA LEU A 59 2.38 3.03 0.73
C LEU A 59 1.13 3.85 1.03
N PHE A 60 0.27 3.98 0.03
CA PHE A 60 -1.12 4.39 0.19
C PHE A 60 -2.00 3.17 -0.04
N ALA A 61 -3.04 3.03 0.79
CA ALA A 61 -4.04 1.99 0.64
C ALA A 61 -5.43 2.57 0.92
N ARG A 62 -6.42 2.13 0.15
CA ARG A 62 -7.85 2.38 0.44
C ARG A 62 -8.72 1.23 -0.05
N GLY A 63 -9.89 1.08 0.55
CA GLY A 63 -10.89 0.11 0.15
C GLY A 63 -11.40 -0.70 1.34
N PRO A 64 -12.30 -1.67 1.11
CA PRO A 64 -12.78 -2.58 2.14
C PRO A 64 -11.63 -3.31 2.84
N GLY A 65 -11.69 -3.40 4.16
CA GLY A 65 -10.67 -4.09 4.97
C GLY A 65 -9.39 -3.27 5.18
N ILE A 66 -9.33 -2.03 4.69
CA ILE A 66 -8.23 -1.09 4.95
C ILE A 66 -8.69 -0.04 5.97
N ALA A 67 -7.92 0.13 7.04
CA ALA A 67 -8.24 1.06 8.11
C ALA A 67 -8.12 2.53 7.65
N ALA A 68 -9.17 3.32 7.86
CA ALA A 68 -9.22 4.75 7.50
C ALA A 68 -8.57 5.66 8.58
N THR A 69 -7.32 5.38 8.94
CA THR A 69 -6.62 6.01 10.08
C THR A 69 -5.80 7.26 9.72
N GLY A 70 -5.76 7.64 8.44
CA GLY A 70 -4.91 8.73 7.96
C GLY A 70 -3.44 8.31 7.86
N PRO A 71 -2.47 9.22 8.03
CA PRO A 71 -1.05 8.86 8.04
C PRO A 71 -0.74 7.87 9.16
N VAL A 72 -0.25 6.69 8.79
CA VAL A 72 0.16 5.65 9.73
C VAL A 72 1.67 5.65 9.84
N GLY A 73 2.18 5.86 11.04
CA GLY A 73 3.58 5.55 11.36
C GLY A 73 3.72 4.04 11.56
N THR A 74 4.80 3.45 11.07
CA THR A 74 5.08 2.04 11.36
C THR A 74 5.83 1.93 12.68
N SER A 75 5.31 1.09 13.57
CA SER A 75 5.91 0.84 14.88
C SER A 75 7.30 0.20 14.76
N GLU A 76 7.50 -0.58 13.69
CA GLU A 76 8.72 -1.28 13.34
C GLU A 76 9.29 -0.81 11.99
N LYS A 77 10.53 -1.20 11.71
CA LYS A 77 11.15 -0.96 10.39
C LYS A 77 10.46 -1.81 9.33
N THR A 78 9.64 -1.17 8.52
CA THR A 78 8.94 -1.79 7.39
C THR A 78 9.67 -1.51 6.09
N THR A 79 9.47 -2.39 5.10
CA THR A 79 10.11 -2.27 3.79
C THR A 79 9.11 -2.62 2.70
N LEU A 80 9.46 -2.42 1.44
CA LEU A 80 8.65 -2.87 0.31
C LEU A 80 8.35 -4.38 0.36
N ALA A 81 9.22 -5.18 1.02
CA ALA A 81 9.02 -6.61 1.22
C ALA A 81 7.86 -6.96 2.17
N SER A 82 7.29 -5.98 2.88
CA SER A 82 6.08 -6.16 3.69
C SER A 82 4.77 -6.10 2.88
N VAL A 83 4.80 -5.56 1.66
CA VAL A 83 3.56 -5.35 0.87
C VAL A 83 2.89 -6.68 0.53
N ARG A 84 3.64 -7.67 0.05
CA ARG A 84 3.08 -8.97 -0.31
C ARG A 84 2.44 -9.69 0.90
N PRO A 85 3.15 -9.89 2.02
CA PRO A 85 2.55 -10.51 3.21
C PRO A 85 1.32 -9.76 3.74
N THR A 86 1.29 -8.43 3.58
CA THR A 86 0.10 -7.62 3.92
C THR A 86 -1.09 -7.95 3.04
N VAL A 87 -0.88 -8.08 1.72
CA VAL A 87 -1.95 -8.46 0.78
C VAL A 87 -2.41 -9.90 1.03
N GLU A 88 -1.48 -10.82 1.32
CA GLU A 88 -1.80 -12.20 1.68
C GLU A 88 -2.69 -12.24 2.93
N GLU A 89 -2.29 -11.55 4.01
CA GLU A 89 -3.08 -11.48 5.24
C GLU A 89 -4.44 -10.80 5.03
N TRP A 90 -4.49 -9.70 4.27
CA TRP A 90 -5.73 -9.00 3.93
C TRP A 90 -6.72 -9.88 3.17
N LEU A 91 -6.24 -10.80 2.33
CA LEU A 91 -7.05 -11.78 1.60
C LEU A 91 -7.28 -13.08 2.38
N ALA A 92 -6.92 -13.13 3.67
CA ALA A 92 -7.00 -14.33 4.51
C ALA A 92 -6.22 -15.54 3.96
N LEU A 93 -5.14 -15.27 3.22
CA LEU A 93 -4.17 -16.28 2.79
C LEU A 93 -3.08 -16.43 3.86
N GLU A 94 -2.46 -17.60 3.95
CA GLU A 94 -1.27 -17.77 4.82
C GLU A 94 -0.11 -16.95 4.23
N PRO A 95 0.43 -15.95 4.97
CA PRO A 95 1.51 -15.12 4.45
C PRO A 95 2.80 -15.92 4.28
N VAL A 96 3.53 -15.68 3.18
CA VAL A 96 4.83 -16.30 2.96
C VAL A 96 5.84 -15.72 3.95
N ARG A 97 6.54 -16.62 4.66
CA ARG A 97 7.54 -16.28 5.67
C ARG A 97 8.94 -16.62 5.18
N GLY A 98 9.93 -15.82 5.58
CA GLY A 98 11.33 -16.07 5.27
C GLY A 98 12.17 -14.79 5.32
N PRO A 99 13.50 -14.92 5.13
CA PRO A 99 14.44 -13.79 5.28
C PRO A 99 14.27 -12.68 4.23
N LEU A 100 13.52 -12.94 3.14
CA LEU A 100 13.24 -11.98 2.07
C LEU A 100 11.88 -11.29 2.23
N PHE A 101 11.10 -11.63 3.25
CA PHE A 101 9.76 -11.12 3.46
C PHE A 101 9.71 -10.30 4.76
N GLY A 102 9.16 -9.08 4.67
CA GLY A 102 8.89 -8.28 5.85
C GLY A 102 7.64 -8.79 6.59
N PRO A 103 7.44 -8.42 7.86
CA PRO A 103 6.17 -8.70 8.52
C PRO A 103 5.02 -7.97 7.80
N PRO A 104 3.79 -8.52 7.80
CA PRO A 104 2.60 -7.83 7.34
C PRO A 104 2.38 -6.50 8.07
N LEU A 105 1.89 -5.50 7.35
CA LEU A 105 1.53 -4.17 7.87
C LEU A 105 0.14 -4.24 8.53
N THR A 106 0.02 -4.93 9.66
CA THR A 106 -1.29 -5.14 10.30
C THR A 106 -1.96 -3.83 10.76
N GLU A 107 -1.19 -2.75 10.89
CA GLU A 107 -1.68 -1.41 11.26
C GLU A 107 -2.56 -0.76 10.19
N ILE A 108 -2.45 -1.17 8.92
CA ILE A 108 -3.29 -0.64 7.84
C ILE A 108 -4.53 -1.52 7.56
N LEU A 109 -4.65 -2.68 8.21
CA LEU A 109 -5.76 -3.60 8.01
C LEU A 109 -6.86 -3.39 9.05
N ASP A 110 -8.10 -3.39 8.61
CA ASP A 110 -9.26 -3.41 9.50
C ASP A 110 -9.52 -4.85 9.99
N ARG A 111 -9.20 -5.11 11.25
CA ARG A 111 -9.32 -6.44 11.87
C ARG A 111 -10.78 -6.90 12.05
N LEU A 112 -11.77 -6.03 11.79
CA LEU A 112 -13.19 -6.32 12.00
C LEU A 112 -13.86 -7.10 10.86
N GLN A 113 -13.22 -7.24 9.70
CA GLN A 113 -13.81 -7.97 8.56
C GLN A 113 -13.41 -9.46 8.45
N VAL A 114 -12.47 -9.93 9.27
CA VAL A 114 -11.95 -11.32 9.19
C VAL A 114 -12.87 -12.34 9.89
N GLY A 115 -14.01 -11.93 10.45
CA GLY A 115 -14.84 -12.77 11.33
C GLY A 115 -16.33 -12.94 10.96
N SER A 116 -16.82 -12.46 9.81
CA SER A 116 -18.27 -12.45 9.53
C SER A 116 -18.72 -13.36 8.37
N GLU A 117 -18.09 -14.52 8.20
CA GLU A 117 -18.75 -15.65 7.55
C GLU A 117 -19.06 -16.70 8.60
N SER A 118 -20.09 -16.44 9.41
CA SER A 118 -20.79 -17.50 10.11
C SER A 118 -21.56 -18.31 9.08
N SER A 119 -21.17 -19.57 8.90
CA SER A 119 -21.95 -20.64 8.30
C SER A 119 -23.45 -20.46 8.55
N SER A 120 -24.23 -20.30 7.49
CA SER A 120 -25.68 -20.46 7.48
C SER A 120 -26.08 -21.02 6.12
N ASP A 121 -25.82 -22.30 5.91
CA ASP A 121 -26.80 -23.39 5.69
C ASP A 121 -26.10 -24.67 5.24
#